data_AF-A0A431MQW6-F1
#
_entry.id   AF-A0A431MQW6-F1
#
_cell.length_a   1.000
_cell.length_b   1.000
_cell.length_c   1.000
_cell.angle_alpha   90.00
_cell.angle_beta   90.00
_cell.angle_gamma   90.00
#
_symmetry.space_group_name_H-M   'P 1'
#
loop_
_entity.id
_entity.type
_entity.pdbx_description
1 polymer ?
#
loop_
_entity_poly.entity_id
_entity_poly.type
_entity_poly.pdbx_seq_one_letter_code
_entity_poly.pdbx_strand_id
1 'polypeptide(L)'
;MKRIITTAAAFVFVSLLIAQPRTVQAYKYNVQKKINCAKGAVVSAHPLASNAGLLMLKKGGNAFDAAIATQLALAVVYPDAGNIGGGGFMVARTNSGKNIAIDFREKAPGKAGRDMYLDANGNPKDKLSEDGHLAAGIPGTIAGIFAIYKYAKLPFKTLIQPAIDLAEKGHAITESEASDFNHLKDQFIKLNTVTPVFVKEGLWKAGDTLIQKDLAATLKRVRDLGEKGFYEGKTAELIVAEMQRGGGIITLDDLKNYKAAVRTAVEFKYKKDYTIITMPLPGSGSIILPQVLKIAEMKGLSKYSFQSPEAVQLMTEAERRAYADRAKFMGDPDFVKVPVKTLISDKYLTERMADYEPGKAGNSKTTQAGNISESEETTHFSIIDKWGNCVSITTTLNGGFGSRTVVGGAGFILNNEMDDFSIKPGVPNMYGAIGGEANAIAPNKRMLSSMAPSIVLKNNKPYLVVGTPGGTTIPTSVIQSIVNVIDFGLSTEDAVNKPKFHHQWLPDILFVEKGFPETTKEKLVQMGYTIKERGAIGRTEMIKVNYLPNSKTMKIEAVGDHRGDDDAEGY
;
A
#
# COMPACT_ATOMS: atom_id res chain seq x y z
N MET A 1 -30.65 -91.54 -17.68
CA MET A 1 -30.50 -90.07 -17.59
C MET A 1 -29.36 -89.76 -16.61
N LYS A 2 -28.30 -89.07 -17.05
CA LYS A 2 -27.32 -88.43 -16.17
C LYS A 2 -27.17 -86.99 -16.64
N ARG A 3 -27.61 -86.02 -15.83
CA ARG A 3 -27.39 -84.59 -16.12
C ARG A 3 -26.03 -84.19 -15.59
N ILE A 4 -25.21 -83.61 -16.46
CA ILE A 4 -23.98 -82.90 -16.09
C ILE A 4 -24.40 -81.56 -15.49
N ILE A 5 -23.85 -81.21 -14.32
CA ILE A 5 -23.97 -79.87 -13.74
C ILE A 5 -22.58 -79.23 -13.84
N THR A 6 -22.45 -78.23 -14.72
CA THR A 6 -21.22 -77.46 -14.90
C THR A 6 -21.38 -76.12 -14.19
N THR A 7 -20.66 -75.91 -13.09
CA THR A 7 -20.74 -74.66 -12.32
C THR A 7 -19.90 -73.58 -12.98
N ALA A 8 -20.54 -72.60 -13.62
CA ALA A 8 -19.84 -71.45 -14.21
C ALA A 8 -19.63 -70.36 -13.15
N ALA A 9 -18.37 -70.11 -12.77
CA ALA A 9 -18.00 -69.02 -11.88
C ALA A 9 -17.85 -67.71 -12.66
N ALA A 10 -18.78 -66.76 -12.47
CA ALA A 10 -18.71 -65.44 -13.07
C ALA A 10 -17.78 -64.51 -12.26
N PHE A 11 -16.56 -64.29 -12.75
CA PHE A 11 -15.67 -63.26 -12.20
C PHE A 11 -16.12 -61.87 -12.65
N VAL A 12 -16.74 -61.11 -11.73
CA VAL A 12 -17.02 -59.69 -11.94
C VAL A 12 -15.73 -58.90 -11.72
N PHE A 13 -15.09 -58.48 -12.81
CA PHE A 13 -13.98 -57.53 -12.77
C PHE A 13 -14.51 -56.13 -12.44
N VAL A 14 -14.47 -55.75 -11.16
CA VAL A 14 -14.70 -54.36 -10.73
C VAL A 14 -13.44 -53.56 -11.07
N SER A 15 -13.46 -52.87 -12.21
CA SER A 15 -12.41 -51.93 -12.60
C SER A 15 -12.47 -50.69 -11.72
N LEU A 16 -11.66 -50.68 -10.64
CA LEU A 16 -11.37 -49.48 -9.87
C LEU A 16 -10.70 -48.44 -10.77
N LEU A 17 -11.48 -47.46 -11.22
CA LEU A 17 -11.01 -46.20 -11.77
C LEU A 17 -10.32 -45.41 -10.65
N ILE A 18 -9.03 -45.69 -10.44
CA ILE A 18 -8.15 -44.85 -9.63
C ILE A 18 -8.05 -43.51 -10.35
N ALA A 19 -8.81 -42.53 -9.89
CA ALA A 19 -8.70 -41.16 -10.35
C ALA A 19 -7.27 -40.67 -10.06
N GLN A 20 -6.45 -40.52 -11.10
CA GLN A 20 -5.13 -39.93 -10.94
C GLN A 20 -5.30 -38.54 -10.31
N PRO A 21 -4.50 -38.19 -9.27
CA PRO A 21 -4.58 -36.87 -8.68
C PRO A 21 -4.28 -35.84 -9.77
N ARG A 22 -5.25 -34.95 -10.05
CA ARG A 22 -5.03 -33.81 -10.95
C ARG A 22 -3.84 -33.04 -10.42
N THR A 23 -2.72 -33.10 -11.14
CA THR A 23 -1.55 -32.27 -10.86
C THR A 23 -1.98 -30.81 -10.98
N VAL A 24 -2.01 -30.11 -9.85
CA VAL A 24 -2.33 -28.68 -9.83
C VAL A 24 -1.21 -27.95 -10.55
N GLN A 25 -1.49 -27.47 -11.76
CA GLN A 25 -0.53 -26.71 -12.55
C GLN A 25 -0.53 -25.25 -12.06
N ALA A 26 0.08 -25.05 -10.90
CA ALA A 26 0.23 -23.74 -10.27
C ALA A 26 0.95 -22.74 -11.18
N TYR A 27 0.56 -21.48 -11.09
CA TYR A 27 1.29 -20.41 -11.75
C TYR A 27 2.70 -20.28 -11.16
N LYS A 28 3.71 -20.48 -12.01
CA LYS A 28 5.13 -20.19 -11.73
C LYS A 28 5.54 -18.91 -12.44
N TYR A 29 6.51 -18.20 -11.88
CA TYR A 29 6.98 -16.91 -12.36
C TYR A 29 8.48 -16.73 -12.07
N ASN A 30 9.07 -15.69 -12.65
CA ASN A 30 10.40 -15.17 -12.32
C ASN A 30 10.25 -13.67 -12.05
N VAL A 31 11.13 -13.08 -11.24
CA VAL A 31 11.12 -11.65 -10.93
C VAL A 31 12.01 -10.87 -11.90
N GLN A 32 11.50 -9.80 -12.50
CA GLN A 32 12.23 -8.84 -13.33
C GLN A 32 12.28 -7.48 -12.62
N LYS A 33 13.41 -7.13 -12.00
CA LYS A 33 13.55 -5.86 -11.23
C LYS A 33 13.53 -4.60 -12.09
N LYS A 34 13.83 -4.68 -13.38
CA LYS A 34 13.97 -3.52 -14.27
C LYS A 34 13.58 -3.84 -15.71
N ILE A 35 12.86 -2.91 -16.34
CA ILE A 35 12.58 -2.96 -17.78
C ILE A 35 12.69 -1.58 -18.44
N ASN A 36 13.21 -1.58 -19.68
CA ASN A 36 13.17 -0.43 -20.56
C ASN A 36 12.20 -0.73 -21.71
N CYS A 37 11.20 0.12 -21.92
CA CYS A 37 10.17 -0.09 -22.94
C CYS A 37 9.66 1.24 -23.55
N ALA A 38 8.66 1.18 -24.43
CA ALA A 38 8.21 2.34 -25.21
C ALA A 38 6.68 2.55 -25.23
N LYS A 39 5.88 1.51 -24.93
CA LYS A 39 4.41 1.57 -24.99
C LYS A 39 3.75 1.52 -23.63
N GLY A 40 4.38 0.99 -22.59
CA GLY A 40 3.77 1.01 -21.26
C GLY A 40 4.43 0.03 -20.33
N ALA A 41 4.36 0.35 -19.05
CA ALA A 41 4.94 -0.44 -17.98
C ALA A 41 4.01 -0.51 -16.77
N VAL A 42 4.16 -1.59 -16.02
CA VAL A 42 3.54 -1.84 -14.72
C VAL A 42 4.67 -2.24 -13.78
N VAL A 43 4.71 -1.64 -12.59
CA VAL A 43 5.58 -2.07 -11.50
C VAL A 43 4.74 -2.28 -10.25
N SER A 44 4.87 -3.44 -9.61
CA SER A 44 4.14 -3.81 -8.39
C SER A 44 4.94 -4.82 -7.56
N ALA A 45 4.55 -5.02 -6.30
CA ALA A 45 5.20 -5.93 -5.35
C ALA A 45 5.24 -7.43 -5.74
N HIS A 46 4.60 -7.88 -6.83
CA HIS A 46 4.60 -9.30 -7.21
C HIS A 46 4.49 -9.55 -8.75
N PRO A 47 5.31 -10.43 -9.36
CA PRO A 47 5.35 -10.65 -10.81
C PRO A 47 4.02 -11.00 -11.47
N LEU A 48 3.25 -11.92 -10.87
CA LEU A 48 1.92 -12.30 -11.41
C LEU A 48 0.93 -11.11 -11.45
N ALA A 49 1.10 -10.09 -10.59
CA ALA A 49 0.25 -8.90 -10.59
C ALA A 49 0.73 -7.82 -11.58
N SER A 50 2.04 -7.65 -11.72
CA SER A 50 2.65 -6.85 -12.78
C SER A 50 2.27 -7.40 -14.17
N ASN A 51 2.33 -8.72 -14.34
CA ASN A 51 1.91 -9.41 -15.56
C ASN A 51 0.39 -9.25 -15.83
N ALA A 52 -0.47 -9.36 -14.81
CA ALA A 52 -1.91 -9.13 -14.96
C ALA A 52 -2.24 -7.73 -15.52
N GLY A 53 -1.54 -6.70 -15.05
CA GLY A 53 -1.64 -5.33 -15.58
C GLY A 53 -1.10 -5.23 -17.02
N LEU A 54 0.08 -5.79 -17.28
CA LEU A 54 0.70 -5.79 -18.62
C LEU A 54 -0.20 -6.49 -19.67
N LEU A 55 -0.87 -7.58 -19.29
CA LEU A 55 -1.84 -8.27 -20.14
C LEU A 55 -2.99 -7.35 -20.56
N MET A 56 -3.48 -6.47 -19.67
CA MET A 56 -4.51 -5.50 -20.03
C MET A 56 -3.98 -4.42 -20.97
N LEU A 57 -2.78 -3.90 -20.74
CA LEU A 57 -2.13 -2.96 -21.67
C LEU A 57 -1.97 -3.58 -23.07
N LYS A 58 -1.47 -4.82 -23.14
CA LYS A 58 -1.29 -5.57 -24.40
C LYS A 58 -2.62 -5.89 -25.09
N LYS A 59 -3.73 -6.05 -24.35
CA LYS A 59 -5.11 -6.17 -24.87
C LYS A 59 -5.72 -4.84 -25.36
N GLY A 60 -4.98 -3.73 -25.30
CA GLY A 60 -5.45 -2.41 -25.73
C GLY A 60 -6.14 -1.59 -24.63
N GLY A 61 -6.06 -2.03 -23.38
CA GLY A 61 -6.44 -1.24 -22.21
C GLY A 61 -5.49 -0.06 -21.95
N ASN A 62 -5.91 0.83 -21.06
CA ASN A 62 -5.18 1.98 -20.57
C ASN A 62 -4.59 1.73 -19.17
N ALA A 63 -3.97 2.74 -18.57
CA ALA A 63 -3.37 2.62 -17.24
C ALA A 63 -4.39 2.28 -16.13
N PHE A 64 -5.66 2.67 -16.29
CA PHE A 64 -6.74 2.36 -15.35
C PHE A 64 -7.23 0.90 -15.50
N ASP A 65 -7.30 0.37 -16.73
CA ASP A 65 -7.55 -1.06 -16.99
C ASP A 65 -6.48 -1.93 -16.31
N ALA A 66 -5.21 -1.58 -16.51
CA ALA A 66 -4.08 -2.28 -15.91
C ALA A 66 -4.07 -2.16 -14.38
N ALA A 67 -4.39 -0.98 -13.83
CA ALA A 67 -4.46 -0.77 -12.38
C ALA A 67 -5.49 -1.67 -11.69
N ILE A 68 -6.67 -1.85 -12.30
CA ILE A 68 -7.71 -2.74 -11.77
C ILE A 68 -7.24 -4.20 -11.79
N ALA A 69 -6.62 -4.65 -12.88
CA ALA A 69 -6.12 -6.02 -12.98
C ALA A 69 -4.96 -6.30 -12.01
N THR A 70 -4.02 -5.35 -11.84
CA THR A 70 -2.92 -5.46 -10.88
C THR A 70 -3.42 -5.46 -9.43
N GLN A 71 -4.31 -4.53 -9.03
CA GLN A 71 -4.91 -4.53 -7.67
C GLN A 71 -5.63 -5.85 -7.36
N LEU A 72 -6.45 -6.34 -8.28
CA LEU A 72 -7.19 -7.58 -8.08
C LEU A 72 -6.28 -8.81 -8.04
N ALA A 73 -5.18 -8.81 -8.80
CA ALA A 73 -4.18 -9.86 -8.73
C ALA A 73 -3.40 -9.82 -7.40
N LEU A 74 -2.96 -8.64 -6.93
CA LEU A 74 -2.30 -8.46 -5.63
C LEU A 74 -3.17 -8.96 -4.47
N ALA A 75 -4.50 -8.82 -4.55
CA ALA A 75 -5.40 -9.37 -3.54
C ALA A 75 -5.37 -10.90 -3.41
N VAL A 76 -4.77 -11.60 -4.39
CA VAL A 76 -4.58 -13.05 -4.40
C VAL A 76 -3.12 -13.41 -4.13
N VAL A 77 -2.16 -12.80 -4.83
CA VAL A 77 -0.73 -13.17 -4.82
C VAL A 77 0.11 -12.33 -3.87
N TYR A 78 -0.51 -11.40 -3.14
CA TYR A 78 0.16 -10.60 -2.12
C TYR A 78 -0.79 -10.36 -0.92
N PRO A 79 -1.25 -11.45 -0.26
CA PRO A 79 -2.32 -11.40 0.73
C PRO A 79 -1.97 -10.55 1.97
N ASP A 80 -0.67 -10.36 2.23
CA ASP A 80 -0.11 -9.52 3.29
C ASP A 80 -0.63 -8.08 3.28
N ALA A 81 -0.75 -7.46 2.09
CA ALA A 81 -1.16 -6.05 1.97
C ALA A 81 -2.11 -5.73 0.79
N GLY A 82 -2.16 -6.55 -0.27
CA GLY A 82 -2.87 -6.23 -1.51
C GLY A 82 -4.40 -6.40 -1.49
N ASN A 83 -5.01 -6.62 -0.33
CA ASN A 83 -6.26 -7.37 -0.21
C ASN A 83 -7.55 -6.58 -0.45
N ILE A 84 -8.62 -7.26 -0.87
CA ILE A 84 -9.97 -6.67 -1.06
C ILE A 84 -10.67 -6.33 0.26
N GLY A 85 -10.19 -6.86 1.39
CA GLY A 85 -10.66 -6.51 2.74
C GLY A 85 -9.98 -5.28 3.35
N GLY A 86 -9.16 -4.55 2.59
CA GLY A 86 -8.54 -3.29 3.00
C GLY A 86 -9.02 -2.08 2.19
N GLY A 87 -8.12 -1.12 2.00
CA GLY A 87 -8.37 0.13 1.29
C GLY A 87 -7.10 0.75 0.73
N GLY A 88 -7.15 2.05 0.41
CA GLY A 88 -6.04 2.71 -0.28
C GLY A 88 -6.38 4.04 -0.94
N PHE A 89 -5.41 4.53 -1.70
CA PHE A 89 -5.46 5.78 -2.44
C PHE A 89 -4.96 5.60 -3.88
N MET A 90 -5.64 6.23 -4.84
CA MET A 90 -5.14 6.42 -6.20
C MET A 90 -4.86 7.90 -6.46
N VAL A 91 -3.68 8.19 -7.02
CA VAL A 91 -3.42 9.43 -7.75
C VAL A 91 -3.12 9.07 -9.21
N ALA A 92 -3.82 9.72 -10.13
CA ALA A 92 -3.69 9.46 -11.56
C ALA A 92 -3.72 10.75 -12.38
N ARG A 93 -3.11 10.69 -13.57
CA ARG A 93 -3.19 11.74 -14.58
C ARG A 93 -3.58 11.13 -15.92
N THR A 94 -4.61 11.69 -16.55
CA THR A 94 -4.99 11.33 -17.91
C THR A 94 -4.08 11.98 -18.94
N ASN A 95 -4.06 11.42 -20.14
CA ASN A 95 -3.37 11.98 -21.30
C ASN A 95 -3.88 13.38 -21.71
N SER A 96 -5.12 13.73 -21.36
CA SER A 96 -5.70 15.07 -21.52
C SER A 96 -5.25 16.07 -20.45
N GLY A 97 -4.45 15.66 -19.48
CA GLY A 97 -3.95 16.49 -18.39
C GLY A 97 -4.90 16.64 -17.19
N LYS A 98 -6.00 15.88 -17.13
CA LYS A 98 -6.86 15.83 -15.93
C LYS A 98 -6.17 15.01 -14.85
N ASN A 99 -6.00 15.61 -13.68
CA ASN A 99 -5.56 14.92 -12.48
C ASN A 99 -6.78 14.34 -11.73
N ILE A 100 -6.60 13.18 -11.10
CA ILE A 100 -7.65 12.43 -10.41
C ILE A 100 -7.06 11.92 -9.09
N ALA A 101 -7.76 12.15 -7.98
CA ALA A 101 -7.49 11.47 -6.72
C ALA A 101 -8.73 10.67 -6.29
N ILE A 102 -8.55 9.41 -5.91
CA ILE A 102 -9.62 8.55 -5.38
C ILE A 102 -9.20 8.06 -3.99
N ASP A 103 -10.01 8.40 -3.01
CA ASP A 103 -9.94 8.00 -1.62
C ASP A 103 -10.85 6.78 -1.40
N PHE A 104 -10.24 5.60 -1.35
CA PHE A 104 -10.90 4.35 -0.99
C PHE A 104 -10.35 3.80 0.33
N ARG A 105 -9.95 4.70 1.23
CA ARG A 105 -9.60 4.39 2.63
C ARG A 105 -10.83 3.90 3.38
N GLU A 106 -10.60 2.98 4.29
CA GLU A 106 -11.58 2.40 5.18
C GLU A 106 -12.29 3.46 6.01
N LYS A 107 -13.47 3.10 6.51
CA LYS A 107 -14.25 3.92 7.43
C LYS A 107 -14.46 3.20 8.75
N ALA A 108 -14.46 3.96 9.83
CA ALA A 108 -14.97 3.49 11.11
C ALA A 108 -16.43 2.99 10.93
N PRO A 109 -16.77 1.77 11.40
CA PRO A 109 -18.16 1.29 11.39
C PRO A 109 -19.11 2.25 12.11
N GLY A 110 -20.39 2.25 11.77
CA GLY A 110 -21.40 3.12 12.36
C GLY A 110 -21.58 2.95 13.87
N LYS A 111 -21.14 1.80 14.40
CA LYS A 111 -21.10 1.47 15.84
C LYS A 111 -19.77 1.81 16.54
N ALA A 112 -18.77 2.33 15.82
CA ALA A 112 -17.50 2.73 16.42
C ALA A 112 -17.68 3.95 17.33
N GLY A 113 -16.92 4.02 18.42
CA GLY A 113 -16.99 5.11 19.40
C GLY A 113 -15.61 5.60 19.79
N ARG A 114 -15.51 6.87 20.20
CA ARG A 114 -14.25 7.53 20.58
C ARG A 114 -13.40 6.69 21.55
N ASP A 115 -14.06 6.15 22.56
CA ASP A 115 -13.42 5.47 23.69
C ASP A 115 -13.52 3.93 23.59
N MET A 116 -13.84 3.37 22.41
CA MET A 116 -14.14 1.93 22.24
C MET A 116 -12.98 0.97 22.54
N TYR A 117 -11.74 1.48 22.54
CA TYR A 117 -10.53 0.75 22.89
C TYR A 117 -9.95 1.14 24.26
N LEU A 118 -10.74 1.76 25.14
CA LEU A 118 -10.34 2.07 26.51
C LEU A 118 -10.90 1.05 27.52
N ASP A 119 -10.20 0.86 28.63
CA ASP A 119 -10.75 0.21 29.83
C ASP A 119 -11.62 1.18 30.65
N ALA A 120 -12.24 0.68 31.72
CA ALA A 120 -13.08 1.49 32.62
C ALA A 120 -12.30 2.59 33.38
N ASN A 121 -10.97 2.55 33.37
CA ASN A 121 -10.08 3.54 33.98
C ASN A 121 -9.52 4.53 32.93
N GLY A 122 -9.87 4.39 31.65
CA GLY A 122 -9.36 5.20 30.55
C GLY A 122 -7.96 4.80 30.05
N ASN A 123 -7.49 3.59 30.33
CA ASN A 123 -6.26 3.03 29.78
C ASN A 123 -6.51 2.41 28.40
N PRO A 124 -5.59 2.54 27.44
CA PRO A 124 -5.67 1.88 26.14
C PRO A 124 -5.68 0.34 26.21
N LYS A 125 -6.34 -0.28 25.24
CA LYS A 125 -6.37 -1.73 24.97
C LYS A 125 -5.96 -2.00 23.53
N ASP A 126 -4.74 -1.62 23.18
CA ASP A 126 -4.20 -1.55 21.81
C ASP A 126 -4.42 -2.84 21.00
N LYS A 127 -4.37 -4.01 21.64
CA LYS A 127 -4.68 -5.30 21.00
C LYS A 127 -6.09 -5.44 20.41
N LEU A 128 -7.02 -4.55 20.75
CA LEU A 128 -8.36 -4.49 20.15
C LEU A 128 -8.42 -3.67 18.84
N SER A 129 -7.48 -2.73 18.63
CA SER A 129 -7.28 -2.06 17.34
C SER A 129 -6.30 -2.79 16.44
N GLU A 130 -5.40 -3.59 17.02
CA GLU A 130 -4.39 -4.36 16.28
C GLU A 130 -4.87 -5.70 15.73
N ASP A 131 -5.59 -6.50 16.52
CA ASP A 131 -5.87 -7.90 16.23
C ASP A 131 -7.38 -8.20 16.21
N GLY A 132 -7.80 -9.11 15.33
CA GLY A 132 -9.15 -9.66 15.30
C GLY A 132 -10.23 -8.71 14.76
N HIS A 133 -11.49 -9.09 14.99
CA HIS A 133 -12.65 -8.53 14.29
C HIS A 133 -12.99 -7.08 14.64
N LEU A 134 -12.54 -6.58 15.80
CA LEU A 134 -12.79 -5.21 16.26
C LEU A 134 -11.80 -4.19 15.68
N ALA A 135 -10.68 -4.67 15.13
CA ALA A 135 -9.67 -3.87 14.45
C ALA A 135 -10.10 -3.38 13.05
N ALA A 136 -11.12 -4.02 12.46
CA ALA A 136 -11.49 -3.83 11.06
C ALA A 136 -12.35 -2.58 10.83
N GLY A 137 -11.84 -1.68 9.98
CA GLY A 137 -12.62 -0.66 9.29
C GLY A 137 -13.40 -1.26 8.11
N ILE A 138 -14.43 -0.56 7.65
CA ILE A 138 -15.26 -0.96 6.50
C ILE A 138 -14.38 -0.99 5.23
N PRO A 139 -14.19 -2.15 4.54
CA PRO A 139 -13.27 -2.25 3.42
C PRO A 139 -13.62 -1.37 2.22
N GLY A 140 -12.63 -0.68 1.65
CA GLY A 140 -12.80 0.28 0.57
C GLY A 140 -12.36 -0.19 -0.83
N THR A 141 -11.48 -1.19 -0.93
CA THR A 141 -10.82 -1.59 -2.19
C THR A 141 -11.77 -1.84 -3.36
N ILE A 142 -12.89 -2.54 -3.15
CA ILE A 142 -13.85 -2.82 -4.25
C ILE A 142 -14.54 -1.55 -4.73
N ALA A 143 -14.99 -0.66 -3.84
CA ALA A 143 -15.59 0.62 -4.25
C ALA A 143 -14.55 1.54 -4.92
N GLY A 144 -13.28 1.47 -4.49
CA GLY A 144 -12.15 2.09 -5.18
C GLY A 144 -12.03 1.61 -6.63
N ILE A 145 -12.00 0.29 -6.83
CA ILE A 145 -11.97 -0.35 -8.17
C ILE A 145 -13.12 0.13 -9.06
N PHE A 146 -14.37 0.19 -8.56
CA PHE A 146 -15.50 0.69 -9.37
C PHE A 146 -15.46 2.21 -9.61
N ALA A 147 -14.82 2.99 -8.74
CA ALA A 147 -14.53 4.40 -9.00
C ALA A 147 -13.44 4.59 -10.07
N ILE A 148 -12.42 3.71 -10.10
CA ILE A 148 -11.36 3.66 -11.12
C ILE A 148 -11.93 3.19 -12.46
N TYR A 149 -12.84 2.21 -12.46
CA TYR A 149 -13.43 1.61 -13.67
C TYR A 149 -14.17 2.63 -14.56
N LYS A 150 -14.59 3.78 -14.02
CA LYS A 150 -15.14 4.92 -14.78
C LYS A 150 -14.16 5.51 -15.80
N TYR A 151 -12.88 5.17 -15.70
CA TYR A 151 -11.80 5.60 -16.60
C TYR A 151 -11.21 4.45 -17.43
N ALA A 152 -11.67 3.21 -17.22
CA ALA A 152 -11.23 2.01 -17.94
C ALA A 152 -11.82 1.93 -19.37
N LYS A 153 -11.24 1.08 -20.22
CA LYS A 153 -11.71 0.84 -21.61
C LYS A 153 -12.20 -0.59 -21.85
N LEU A 154 -11.63 -1.57 -21.15
CA LEU A 154 -11.96 -2.98 -21.32
C LEU A 154 -13.17 -3.37 -20.44
N PRO A 155 -13.95 -4.38 -20.82
CA PRO A 155 -15.03 -4.88 -19.97
C PRO A 155 -14.50 -5.36 -18.62
N PHE A 156 -15.19 -5.02 -17.52
CA PHE A 156 -14.77 -5.42 -16.16
C PHE A 156 -14.49 -6.91 -16.02
N LYS A 157 -15.28 -7.77 -16.70
CA LYS A 157 -15.07 -9.22 -16.72
C LYS A 157 -13.68 -9.64 -17.25
N THR A 158 -13.10 -8.87 -18.18
CA THR A 158 -11.73 -9.08 -18.67
C THR A 158 -10.68 -8.66 -17.64
N LEU A 159 -10.94 -7.60 -16.88
CA LEU A 159 -10.01 -7.03 -15.88
C LEU A 159 -9.86 -7.94 -14.64
N ILE A 160 -10.96 -8.51 -14.15
CA ILE A 160 -10.97 -9.36 -12.94
C ILE A 160 -10.59 -10.83 -13.19
N GLN A 161 -10.67 -11.32 -14.44
CA GLN A 161 -10.45 -12.74 -14.72
C GLN A 161 -9.04 -13.26 -14.35
N PRO A 162 -7.92 -12.51 -14.50
CA PRO A 162 -6.61 -12.96 -14.02
C PRO A 162 -6.60 -13.29 -12.53
N ALA A 163 -7.23 -12.46 -11.69
CA ALA A 163 -7.32 -12.70 -10.26
C ALA A 163 -8.16 -13.94 -9.91
N ILE A 164 -9.29 -14.15 -10.61
CA ILE A 164 -10.10 -15.37 -10.45
C ILE A 164 -9.27 -16.60 -10.81
N ASP A 165 -8.56 -16.58 -11.94
CA ASP A 165 -7.71 -17.68 -12.39
C ASP A 165 -6.59 -17.99 -11.39
N LEU A 166 -5.92 -16.97 -10.86
CA LEU A 166 -4.87 -17.08 -9.83
C LEU A 166 -5.42 -17.70 -8.53
N ALA A 167 -6.62 -17.31 -8.11
CA ALA A 167 -7.23 -17.81 -6.88
C ALA A 167 -7.77 -19.25 -7.01
N GLU A 168 -8.33 -19.63 -8.17
CA GLU A 168 -8.88 -20.97 -8.39
C GLU A 168 -7.83 -22.04 -8.71
N LYS A 169 -6.81 -21.68 -9.50
CA LYS A 169 -5.76 -22.61 -9.95
C LYS A 169 -4.56 -22.62 -9.00
N GLY A 170 -4.37 -21.54 -8.26
CA GLY A 170 -3.28 -21.34 -7.32
C GLY A 170 -1.96 -20.91 -7.97
N HIS A 171 -1.10 -20.33 -7.15
CA HIS A 171 0.25 -19.89 -7.50
C HIS A 171 1.27 -20.55 -6.58
N ALA A 172 2.50 -20.68 -7.06
CA ALA A 172 3.64 -21.08 -6.23
C ALA A 172 4.03 -19.92 -5.29
N ILE A 173 4.19 -20.20 -4.01
CA ILE A 173 4.57 -19.20 -3.00
C ILE A 173 6.09 -19.06 -2.86
N THR A 174 6.56 -17.90 -2.42
CA THR A 174 7.99 -17.63 -2.16
C THR A 174 8.47 -18.20 -0.82
N GLU A 175 9.79 -18.12 -0.59
CA GLU A 175 10.39 -18.41 0.73
C GLU A 175 9.86 -17.46 1.81
N SER A 176 9.63 -16.18 1.48
CA SER A 176 9.09 -15.18 2.41
C SER A 176 7.65 -15.51 2.77
N GLU A 177 6.78 -15.68 1.77
CA GLU A 177 5.37 -16.03 2.02
C GLU A 177 5.21 -17.32 2.85
N ALA A 178 6.04 -18.33 2.56
CA ALA A 178 6.09 -19.55 3.36
C ALA A 178 6.52 -19.29 4.80
N SER A 179 7.56 -18.47 5.02
CA SER A 179 8.01 -18.04 6.34
C SER A 179 6.91 -17.30 7.09
N ASP A 180 6.23 -16.35 6.44
CA ASP A 180 5.20 -15.49 7.03
C ASP A 180 3.97 -16.30 7.45
N PHE A 181 3.47 -17.20 6.58
CA PHE A 181 2.36 -18.10 6.93
C PHE A 181 2.72 -19.06 8.07
N ASN A 182 3.97 -19.53 8.13
CA ASN A 182 4.44 -20.38 9.21
C ASN A 182 4.57 -19.62 10.54
N HIS A 183 5.06 -18.37 10.50
CA HIS A 183 5.21 -17.51 11.68
C HIS A 183 3.85 -17.08 12.25
N LEU A 184 2.89 -16.73 11.39
CA LEU A 184 1.56 -16.29 11.77
C LEU A 184 0.58 -17.44 12.05
N LYS A 185 0.99 -18.70 11.89
CA LYS A 185 0.12 -19.89 11.97
C LYS A 185 -0.73 -19.93 13.24
N ASP A 186 -0.12 -19.72 14.40
CA ASP A 186 -0.83 -19.78 15.69
C ASP A 186 -1.77 -18.58 15.89
N GLN A 187 -1.41 -17.41 15.34
CA GLN A 187 -2.30 -16.24 15.33
C GLN A 187 -3.51 -16.47 14.41
N PHE A 188 -3.30 -17.05 13.22
CA PHE A 188 -4.39 -17.44 12.33
C PHE A 188 -5.31 -18.49 12.99
N ILE A 189 -4.77 -19.50 13.67
CA ILE A 189 -5.58 -20.48 14.42
C ILE A 189 -6.38 -19.81 15.55
N LYS A 190 -5.79 -18.84 16.26
CA LYS A 190 -6.43 -18.15 17.39
C LYS A 190 -7.50 -17.14 16.98
N LEU A 191 -7.27 -16.36 15.92
CA LEU A 191 -8.06 -15.18 15.54
C LEU A 191 -9.13 -15.47 14.46
N ASN A 192 -9.25 -16.73 14.01
CA ASN A 192 -10.19 -17.13 12.98
C ASN A 192 -11.19 -18.16 13.49
N THR A 193 -12.45 -17.95 13.16
CA THR A 193 -13.56 -18.84 13.55
C THR A 193 -13.79 -19.99 12.56
N VAL A 194 -13.12 -19.93 11.42
CA VAL A 194 -12.99 -20.96 10.39
C VAL A 194 -11.52 -21.02 9.99
N THR A 195 -10.90 -22.20 9.97
CA THR A 195 -9.48 -22.33 9.62
C THR A 195 -9.20 -21.74 8.23
N PRO A 196 -8.34 -20.70 8.11
CA PRO A 196 -8.11 -20.04 6.83
C PRO A 196 -7.17 -20.83 5.94
N VAL A 197 -7.21 -20.54 4.63
CA VAL A 197 -6.37 -21.21 3.61
C VAL A 197 -4.87 -21.03 3.81
N PHE A 198 -4.45 -20.07 4.64
CA PHE A 198 -3.05 -19.83 5.03
C PHE A 198 -2.56 -20.80 6.13
N VAL A 199 -3.44 -21.60 6.73
CA VAL A 199 -3.08 -22.63 7.72
C VAL A 199 -3.24 -24.01 7.09
N LYS A 200 -2.18 -24.82 7.15
CA LYS A 200 -2.18 -26.22 6.71
C LYS A 200 -1.52 -27.16 7.73
N GLU A 201 -1.66 -28.47 7.49
CA GLU A 201 -0.87 -29.49 8.17
C GLU A 201 0.62 -29.38 7.77
N GLY A 202 1.52 -29.55 8.75
CA GLY A 202 2.95 -29.28 8.56
C GLY A 202 3.26 -27.78 8.40
N LEU A 203 4.34 -27.49 7.67
CA LEU A 203 4.83 -26.15 7.36
C LEU A 203 4.76 -25.88 5.86
N TRP A 204 4.52 -24.62 5.49
CA TRP A 204 4.69 -24.11 4.14
C TRP A 204 6.17 -24.08 3.75
N LYS A 205 6.44 -24.25 2.45
CA LYS A 205 7.76 -24.18 1.84
C LYS A 205 7.68 -23.43 0.51
N ALA A 206 8.78 -22.81 0.09
CA ALA A 206 8.89 -22.21 -1.24
C ALA A 206 8.48 -23.21 -2.33
N GLY A 207 7.65 -22.77 -3.28
CA GLY A 207 7.12 -23.62 -4.35
C GLY A 207 5.88 -24.44 -4.01
N ASP A 208 5.43 -24.47 -2.74
CA ASP A 208 4.08 -24.95 -2.40
C ASP A 208 3.01 -24.13 -3.14
N THR A 209 1.84 -24.72 -3.38
CA THR A 209 0.74 -24.04 -4.09
C THR A 209 -0.32 -23.52 -3.13
N LEU A 210 -0.55 -22.21 -3.12
CA LEU A 210 -1.67 -21.59 -2.41
C LEU A 210 -2.90 -21.51 -3.31
N ILE A 211 -4.03 -22.10 -2.89
CA ILE A 211 -5.31 -22.11 -3.62
C ILE A 211 -6.39 -21.46 -2.75
N GLN A 212 -7.10 -20.46 -3.29
CA GLN A 212 -8.00 -19.59 -2.53
C GLN A 212 -9.43 -19.62 -3.09
N LYS A 213 -10.09 -20.78 -2.96
CA LYS A 213 -11.41 -21.05 -3.57
C LYS A 213 -12.51 -20.07 -3.10
N ASP A 214 -12.51 -19.71 -1.83
CA ASP A 214 -13.50 -18.78 -1.26
C ASP A 214 -13.30 -17.35 -1.79
N LEU A 215 -12.04 -16.91 -1.91
CA LEU A 215 -11.68 -15.64 -2.53
C LEU A 215 -12.11 -15.62 -4.01
N ALA A 216 -11.84 -16.69 -4.75
CA ALA A 216 -12.31 -16.82 -6.12
C ALA A 216 -13.84 -16.75 -6.24
N ALA A 217 -14.58 -17.35 -5.31
CA ALA A 217 -16.04 -17.24 -5.25
C ALA A 217 -16.49 -15.79 -4.98
N THR A 218 -15.79 -15.05 -4.11
CA THR A 218 -16.00 -13.60 -3.90
C THR A 218 -15.71 -12.80 -5.16
N LEU A 219 -14.57 -13.02 -5.82
CA LEU A 219 -14.20 -12.33 -7.06
C LEU A 219 -15.19 -12.63 -8.20
N LYS A 220 -15.74 -13.85 -8.28
CA LYS A 220 -16.83 -14.19 -9.22
C LYS A 220 -18.12 -13.43 -8.91
N ARG A 221 -18.51 -13.30 -7.63
CA ARG A 221 -19.66 -12.46 -7.23
C ARG A 221 -19.44 -11.00 -7.67
N VAL A 222 -18.25 -10.44 -7.45
CA VAL A 222 -17.90 -9.08 -7.90
C VAL A 222 -17.89 -8.93 -9.44
N ARG A 223 -17.38 -9.94 -10.17
CA ARG A 223 -17.41 -9.98 -11.64
C ARG A 223 -18.83 -9.94 -12.21
N ASP A 224 -19.75 -10.68 -11.60
CA ASP A 224 -21.08 -10.93 -12.16
C ASP A 224 -22.16 -9.99 -11.62
N LEU A 225 -21.98 -9.42 -10.41
CA LEU A 225 -22.93 -8.50 -9.76
C LEU A 225 -22.38 -7.06 -9.60
N GLY A 226 -21.15 -6.79 -10.03
CA GLY A 226 -20.49 -5.49 -9.87
C GLY A 226 -20.15 -5.18 -8.40
N GLU A 227 -20.19 -3.89 -8.03
CA GLU A 227 -19.95 -3.40 -6.67
C GLU A 227 -20.84 -4.11 -5.62
N LYS A 228 -22.09 -4.42 -6.00
CA LYS A 228 -23.04 -5.16 -5.17
C LYS A 228 -22.58 -6.58 -4.83
N GLY A 229 -21.70 -7.18 -5.64
CA GLY A 229 -21.13 -8.50 -5.37
C GLY A 229 -20.23 -8.55 -4.13
N PHE A 230 -19.87 -7.40 -3.57
CA PHE A 230 -19.13 -7.28 -2.31
C PHE A 230 -19.97 -6.63 -1.19
N TYR A 231 -20.56 -5.46 -1.46
CA TYR A 231 -21.24 -4.64 -0.44
C TYR A 231 -22.70 -5.00 -0.18
N GLU A 232 -23.30 -5.89 -0.97
CA GLU A 232 -24.68 -6.38 -0.80
C GLU A 232 -24.73 -7.92 -0.91
N GLY A 233 -25.84 -8.52 -0.48
CA GLY A 233 -26.08 -9.97 -0.60
C GLY A 233 -24.99 -10.85 0.01
N LYS A 234 -24.66 -11.95 -0.67
CA LYS A 234 -23.90 -13.06 -0.05
C LYS A 234 -22.54 -12.69 0.52
N THR A 235 -21.78 -11.79 -0.10
CA THR A 235 -20.47 -11.39 0.45
C THR A 235 -20.66 -10.54 1.70
N ALA A 236 -21.60 -9.58 1.69
CA ALA A 236 -21.92 -8.76 2.86
C ALA A 236 -22.47 -9.58 4.04
N GLU A 237 -23.34 -10.57 3.75
CA GLU A 237 -23.81 -11.55 4.73
C GLU A 237 -22.65 -12.31 5.39
N LEU A 238 -21.65 -12.74 4.61
CA LEU A 238 -20.49 -13.47 5.13
C LEU A 238 -19.59 -12.58 6.00
N ILE A 239 -19.38 -11.31 5.63
CA ILE A 239 -18.67 -10.33 6.47
C ILE A 239 -19.40 -10.17 7.81
N VAL A 240 -20.71 -9.91 7.79
CA VAL A 240 -21.48 -9.69 9.03
C VAL A 240 -21.59 -10.96 9.86
N ALA A 241 -21.64 -12.15 9.24
CA ALA A 241 -21.57 -13.41 9.97
C ALA A 241 -20.20 -13.64 10.63
N GLU A 242 -19.09 -13.20 10.02
CA GLU A 242 -17.77 -13.21 10.66
C GLU A 242 -17.72 -12.23 11.85
N MET A 243 -18.24 -11.00 11.68
CA MET A 243 -18.38 -10.02 12.77
C MET A 243 -19.14 -10.61 13.97
N GLN A 244 -20.27 -11.30 13.72
CA GLN A 244 -21.05 -11.97 14.75
C GLN A 244 -20.31 -13.10 15.47
N ARG A 245 -19.47 -13.86 14.75
CA ARG A 245 -18.68 -14.96 15.36
C ARG A 245 -17.52 -14.45 16.22
N GLY A 246 -16.88 -13.35 15.85
CA GLY A 246 -15.67 -12.83 16.53
C GLY A 246 -15.84 -11.53 17.33
N GLY A 247 -17.06 -11.00 17.46
CA GLY A 247 -17.32 -9.77 18.23
C GLY A 247 -16.96 -8.46 17.51
N GLY A 248 -16.88 -8.49 16.18
CA GLY A 248 -16.71 -7.29 15.35
C GLY A 248 -18.01 -6.48 15.18
N ILE A 249 -17.89 -5.27 14.63
CA ILE A 249 -18.97 -4.28 14.65
C ILE A 249 -19.46 -3.79 13.27
N ILE A 250 -18.89 -4.28 12.16
CA ILE A 250 -19.36 -3.94 10.80
C ILE A 250 -20.77 -4.52 10.57
N THR A 251 -21.68 -3.70 10.04
CA THR A 251 -23.07 -4.07 9.73
C THR A 251 -23.34 -4.11 8.22
N LEU A 252 -24.53 -4.60 7.82
CA LEU A 252 -24.98 -4.55 6.42
C LEU A 252 -25.17 -3.10 5.95
N ASP A 253 -25.64 -2.20 6.82
CA ASP A 253 -25.81 -0.79 6.48
C ASP A 253 -24.47 -0.08 6.31
N ASP A 254 -23.46 -0.42 7.10
CA ASP A 254 -22.10 0.08 6.94
C ASP A 254 -21.53 -0.26 5.55
N LEU A 255 -21.66 -1.54 5.15
CA LEU A 255 -21.20 -2.01 3.84
C LEU A 255 -21.98 -1.35 2.70
N LYS A 256 -23.31 -1.34 2.77
CA LYS A 256 -24.18 -0.77 1.74
C LYS A 256 -23.94 0.73 1.52
N ASN A 257 -23.67 1.47 2.59
CA ASN A 257 -23.46 2.92 2.56
C ASN A 257 -22.00 3.33 2.29
N TYR A 258 -21.04 2.39 2.28
CA TYR A 258 -19.65 2.70 1.93
C TYR A 258 -19.54 3.19 0.48
N LYS A 259 -18.78 4.27 0.27
CA LYS A 259 -18.41 4.79 -1.05
C LYS A 259 -16.99 5.36 -1.02
N ALA A 260 -16.21 5.04 -2.04
CA ALA A 260 -14.95 5.73 -2.33
C ALA A 260 -15.22 7.19 -2.72
N ALA A 261 -14.43 8.12 -2.19
CA ALA A 261 -14.57 9.55 -2.46
C ALA A 261 -13.64 9.98 -3.61
N VAL A 262 -14.15 10.78 -4.54
CA VAL A 262 -13.31 11.47 -5.53
C VAL A 262 -12.85 12.77 -4.89
N ARG A 263 -11.54 12.97 -4.78
CA ARG A 263 -10.93 14.15 -4.13
C ARG A 263 -10.20 15.01 -5.19
N THR A 264 -9.97 16.28 -4.87
CA THR A 264 -9.06 17.14 -5.64
C THR A 264 -7.62 16.85 -5.20
N ALA A 265 -6.75 16.46 -6.15
CA ALA A 265 -5.35 16.18 -5.86
C ALA A 265 -4.61 17.41 -5.28
N VAL A 266 -3.58 17.18 -4.46
CA VAL A 266 -2.67 18.25 -4.05
C VAL A 266 -1.62 18.44 -5.12
N GLU A 267 -1.46 19.69 -5.58
CA GLU A 267 -0.52 20.06 -6.64
C GLU A 267 0.39 21.19 -6.17
N PHE A 268 1.70 21.04 -6.36
CA PHE A 268 2.69 22.07 -6.04
C PHE A 268 3.90 22.03 -6.98
N LYS A 269 4.61 23.16 -7.08
CA LYS A 269 5.84 23.29 -7.85
C LYS A 269 7.05 22.83 -7.04
N TYR A 270 8.02 22.26 -7.75
CA TYR A 270 9.35 21.97 -7.23
C TYR A 270 10.36 22.25 -8.33
N LYS A 271 11.32 23.13 -8.06
CA LYS A 271 12.08 23.84 -9.11
C LYS A 271 11.14 24.54 -10.09
N LYS A 272 11.72 25.16 -11.12
CA LYS A 272 10.98 25.83 -12.19
C LYS A 272 10.12 24.88 -13.04
N ASP A 273 10.66 23.69 -13.33
CA ASP A 273 10.16 22.83 -14.41
C ASP A 273 9.29 21.66 -13.94
N TYR A 274 9.26 21.35 -12.63
CA TYR A 274 8.52 20.21 -12.10
C TYR A 274 7.24 20.59 -11.35
N THR A 275 6.30 19.66 -11.32
CA THR A 275 5.05 19.78 -10.56
C THR A 275 4.73 18.41 -9.97
N ILE A 276 4.60 18.34 -8.65
CA ILE A 276 4.22 17.11 -7.96
C ILE A 276 2.70 17.13 -7.79
N ILE A 277 2.09 16.00 -8.11
CA ILE A 277 0.68 15.70 -7.84
C ILE A 277 0.68 14.56 -6.82
N THR A 278 0.00 14.73 -5.69
CA THR A 278 -0.09 13.72 -4.64
C THR A 278 -1.47 13.68 -3.99
N MET A 279 -1.70 12.70 -3.14
CA MET A 279 -2.99 12.46 -2.50
C MET A 279 -3.30 13.56 -1.48
N PRO A 280 -4.52 14.14 -1.44
CA PRO A 280 -4.97 15.00 -0.36
C PRO A 280 -5.21 14.21 0.93
N LEU A 281 -5.57 14.92 2.01
CA LEU A 281 -6.05 14.29 3.25
C LEU A 281 -7.22 13.32 2.95
N PRO A 282 -7.30 12.17 3.66
CA PRO A 282 -6.51 11.81 4.85
C PRO A 282 -5.07 11.28 4.58
N GLY A 283 -4.54 11.33 3.36
CA GLY A 283 -3.11 11.06 3.11
C GLY A 283 -2.19 12.19 3.61
N SER A 284 -1.24 11.89 4.48
CA SER A 284 -0.29 12.87 5.07
C SER A 284 0.73 13.42 4.06
N GLY A 285 0.96 12.69 2.96
CA GLY A 285 1.76 13.15 1.82
C GLY A 285 1.29 14.49 1.24
N SER A 286 0.01 14.82 1.40
CA SER A 286 -0.59 16.13 1.08
C SER A 286 0.13 17.35 1.68
N ILE A 287 0.86 17.16 2.77
CA ILE A 287 1.59 18.21 3.48
C ILE A 287 3.08 17.83 3.56
N ILE A 288 3.45 16.59 3.92
CA ILE A 288 4.86 16.24 4.14
C ILE A 288 5.71 16.42 2.87
N LEU A 289 5.25 15.93 1.71
CA LEU A 289 5.97 16.12 0.44
C LEU A 289 6.17 17.61 0.09
N PRO A 290 5.13 18.46 0.04
CA PRO A 290 5.32 19.88 -0.26
C PRO A 290 6.13 20.63 0.78
N GLN A 291 6.05 20.29 2.07
CA GLN A 291 6.90 20.93 3.08
C GLN A 291 8.38 20.60 2.83
N VAL A 292 8.73 19.31 2.79
CA VAL A 292 10.13 18.88 2.71
C VAL A 292 10.76 19.25 1.38
N LEU A 293 10.07 19.05 0.25
CA LEU A 293 10.61 19.40 -1.07
C LEU A 293 10.78 20.91 -1.22
N LYS A 294 9.84 21.75 -0.76
CA LYS A 294 10.04 23.20 -0.79
C LYS A 294 11.18 23.65 0.11
N ILE A 295 11.32 23.10 1.31
CA ILE A 295 12.45 23.41 2.20
C ILE A 295 13.79 23.02 1.55
N ALA A 296 13.86 21.82 0.95
CA ALA A 296 15.01 21.36 0.19
C ALA A 296 15.35 22.29 -0.98
N GLU A 297 14.35 22.81 -1.71
CA GLU A 297 14.56 23.80 -2.76
C GLU A 297 15.07 25.14 -2.20
N MET A 298 14.36 25.74 -1.23
CA MET A 298 14.68 27.05 -0.65
C MET A 298 16.08 27.09 -0.03
N LYS A 299 16.52 26.01 0.62
CA LYS A 299 17.85 25.88 1.23
C LYS A 299 18.92 25.39 0.23
N GLY A 300 18.51 24.92 -0.95
CA GLY A 300 19.40 24.59 -2.08
C GLY A 300 20.05 23.21 -2.01
N LEU A 301 19.28 22.17 -1.74
CA LEU A 301 19.72 20.76 -1.62
C LEU A 301 20.66 20.31 -2.76
N SER A 302 20.35 20.67 -4.01
CA SER A 302 21.17 20.36 -5.20
C SER A 302 22.58 20.99 -5.24
N LYS A 303 23.00 21.72 -4.21
CA LYS A 303 24.40 22.16 -4.01
C LYS A 303 25.25 21.10 -3.32
N TYR A 304 24.62 20.11 -2.69
CA TYR A 304 25.26 19.03 -1.94
C TYR A 304 25.30 17.75 -2.76
N SER A 305 26.25 16.86 -2.44
CA SER A 305 26.33 15.53 -3.03
C SER A 305 25.29 14.59 -2.43
N PHE A 306 24.91 13.55 -3.19
CA PHE A 306 24.09 12.44 -2.69
C PHE A 306 24.67 11.88 -1.37
N GLN A 307 23.82 11.74 -0.35
CA GLN A 307 24.19 11.28 1.00
C GLN A 307 25.33 12.06 1.68
N SER A 308 25.60 13.32 1.29
CA SER A 308 26.50 14.16 2.09
C SER A 308 25.86 14.49 3.46
N PRO A 309 26.65 14.70 4.52
CA PRO A 309 26.13 15.06 5.85
C PRO A 309 25.20 16.27 5.80
N GLU A 310 25.51 17.27 4.97
CA GLU A 310 24.75 18.51 4.82
C GLU A 310 23.40 18.25 4.11
N ALA A 311 23.38 17.38 3.09
CA ALA A 311 22.15 16.96 2.42
C ALA A 311 21.23 16.19 3.37
N VAL A 312 21.80 15.23 4.11
CA VAL A 312 21.06 14.40 5.07
C VAL A 312 20.56 15.24 6.24
N GLN A 313 21.37 16.16 6.78
CA GLN A 313 20.97 17.11 7.83
C GLN A 313 19.78 17.95 7.36
N LEU A 314 19.88 18.60 6.19
CA LEU A 314 18.82 19.46 5.66
C LEU A 314 17.49 18.72 5.49
N MET A 315 17.52 17.50 4.92
CA MET A 315 16.33 16.67 4.73
C MET A 315 15.77 16.19 6.08
N THR A 316 16.62 15.74 7.00
CA THR A 316 16.25 15.32 8.36
C THR A 316 15.54 16.44 9.13
N GLU A 317 16.07 17.66 9.10
CA GLU A 317 15.46 18.82 9.77
C GLU A 317 14.13 19.25 9.13
N ALA A 318 13.98 19.09 7.81
CA ALA A 318 12.74 19.36 7.11
C ALA A 318 11.67 18.30 7.43
N GLU A 319 12.03 17.01 7.38
CA GLU A 319 11.15 15.90 7.78
C GLU A 319 10.68 16.09 9.23
N ARG A 320 11.61 16.35 10.16
CA ARG A 320 11.30 16.59 11.57
C ARG A 320 10.20 17.63 11.78
N ARG A 321 10.20 18.74 11.02
CA ARG A 321 9.16 19.78 11.13
C ARG A 321 7.83 19.34 10.50
N ALA A 322 7.89 18.58 9.42
CA ALA A 322 6.71 18.08 8.72
C ALA A 322 5.95 16.97 9.47
N TYR A 323 6.65 16.06 10.15
CA TYR A 323 6.00 15.05 11.00
C TYR A 323 5.46 15.66 12.31
N ALA A 324 6.08 16.71 12.85
CA ALA A 324 5.49 17.49 13.94
C ALA A 324 4.15 18.14 13.53
N ASP A 325 4.08 18.68 12.31
CA ASP A 325 2.84 19.24 11.76
C ASP A 325 1.80 18.14 11.44
N ARG A 326 2.23 16.91 11.07
CA ARG A 326 1.36 15.72 10.92
C ARG A 326 0.61 15.42 12.20
N ALA A 327 1.33 15.19 13.29
CA ALA A 327 0.74 14.80 14.56
C ALA A 327 -0.27 15.83 15.10
N LYS A 328 0.02 17.12 14.88
CA LYS A 328 -0.78 18.24 15.42
C LYS A 328 -2.03 18.58 14.61
N PHE A 329 -1.96 18.56 13.28
CA PHE A 329 -2.99 19.20 12.45
C PHE A 329 -3.81 18.25 11.56
N MET A 330 -3.34 17.03 11.28
CA MET A 330 -3.96 16.20 10.24
C MET A 330 -5.09 15.29 10.77
N GLY A 331 -6.05 15.00 9.89
CA GLY A 331 -7.20 14.12 10.13
C GLY A 331 -8.13 14.09 8.91
N ASP A 332 -9.28 13.44 9.03
CA ASP A 332 -10.29 13.35 7.95
C ASP A 332 -10.84 14.74 7.56
N PRO A 333 -10.67 15.20 6.31
CA PRO A 333 -11.20 16.50 5.88
C PRO A 333 -12.74 16.54 5.86
N ASP A 334 -13.42 15.40 5.93
CA ASP A 334 -14.89 15.33 6.06
C ASP A 334 -15.36 15.65 7.50
N PHE A 335 -14.44 15.66 8.48
CA PHE A 335 -14.71 15.90 9.91
C PHE A 335 -13.93 17.08 10.50
N VAL A 336 -12.72 17.38 10.01
CA VAL A 336 -11.84 18.41 10.59
C VAL A 336 -11.24 19.35 9.54
N LYS A 337 -11.15 20.64 9.89
CA LYS A 337 -10.65 21.68 8.99
C LYS A 337 -9.14 21.86 9.14
N VAL A 338 -8.37 21.25 8.24
CA VAL A 338 -6.90 21.38 8.22
C VAL A 338 -6.47 22.59 7.35
N PRO A 339 -5.59 23.49 7.83
CA PRO A 339 -5.18 24.69 7.09
C PRO A 339 -4.07 24.40 6.05
N VAL A 340 -4.30 23.42 5.16
CA VAL A 340 -3.30 22.89 4.20
C VAL A 340 -2.57 24.00 3.44
N LYS A 341 -3.29 24.99 2.89
CA LYS A 341 -2.69 26.12 2.14
C LYS A 341 -1.67 26.92 2.96
N THR A 342 -1.89 27.07 4.25
CA THR A 342 -0.96 27.76 5.16
C THR A 342 0.25 26.88 5.45
N LEU A 343 0.01 25.61 5.80
CA LEU A 343 1.05 24.63 6.18
C LEU A 343 2.06 24.36 5.04
N ILE A 344 1.68 24.58 3.78
CA ILE A 344 2.55 24.42 2.60
C ILE A 344 3.02 25.75 1.98
N SER A 345 2.76 26.87 2.64
CA SER A 345 3.14 28.21 2.15
C SER A 345 4.61 28.53 2.43
N ASP A 346 5.27 29.22 1.50
CA ASP A 346 6.70 29.49 1.57
C ASP A 346 7.05 30.37 2.80
N LYS A 347 6.13 31.27 3.19
CA LYS A 347 6.20 32.03 4.44
C LYS A 347 6.26 31.10 5.65
N TYR A 348 5.29 30.20 5.79
CA TYR A 348 5.22 29.27 6.91
C TYR A 348 6.46 28.36 6.97
N LEU A 349 6.94 27.87 5.83
CA LEU A 349 8.12 27.00 5.78
C LEU A 349 9.42 27.75 6.07
N THR A 350 9.49 29.04 5.74
CA THR A 350 10.59 29.92 6.16
C THR A 350 10.58 30.12 7.68
N GLU A 351 9.41 30.37 8.28
CA GLU A 351 9.22 30.48 9.73
C GLU A 351 9.55 29.17 10.46
N ARG A 352 9.11 28.01 9.93
CA ARG A 352 9.43 26.69 10.51
C ARG A 352 10.93 26.38 10.47
N MET A 353 11.67 26.89 9.49
CA MET A 353 13.13 26.70 9.33
C MET A 353 13.97 27.86 9.86
N ALA A 354 13.41 28.72 10.72
CA ALA A 354 14.11 29.87 11.29
C ALA A 354 15.16 29.48 12.36
N ASP A 355 14.98 28.33 13.02
CA ASP A 355 15.88 27.76 14.04
C ASP A 355 16.83 26.67 13.48
N TYR A 356 16.90 26.52 12.16
CA TYR A 356 17.81 25.58 11.50
C TYR A 356 19.26 26.09 11.50
N GLU A 357 20.17 25.31 12.11
CA GLU A 357 21.59 25.62 12.24
C GLU A 357 22.44 24.57 11.49
N PRO A 358 23.12 24.92 10.39
CA PRO A 358 23.99 23.99 9.67
C PRO A 358 25.08 23.39 10.57
N GLY A 359 25.33 22.08 10.46
CA GLY A 359 26.34 21.39 11.28
C GLY A 359 25.87 21.04 12.71
N LYS A 360 24.58 21.12 13.01
CA LYS A 360 24.01 20.84 14.33
C LYS A 360 22.63 20.21 14.22
N ALA A 361 22.37 19.17 15.00
CA ALA A 361 21.05 18.58 15.10
C ALA A 361 20.09 19.55 15.79
N GLY A 362 18.90 19.75 15.21
CA GLY A 362 17.78 20.34 15.93
C GLY A 362 17.29 19.44 17.07
N ASN A 363 16.26 19.88 17.79
CA ASN A 363 15.74 19.16 18.95
C ASN A 363 14.23 18.96 18.84
N SER A 364 13.77 17.72 18.87
CA SER A 364 12.36 17.39 18.66
C SER A 364 11.44 17.89 19.78
N LYS A 365 11.96 18.11 21.00
CA LYS A 365 11.22 18.77 22.09
C LYS A 365 10.95 20.24 21.79
N THR A 366 11.91 20.94 21.18
CA THR A 366 11.76 22.33 20.73
C THR A 366 10.78 22.43 19.56
N THR A 367 10.71 21.42 18.69
CA THR A 367 9.86 21.41 17.48
C THR A 367 8.34 21.20 17.75
N GLN A 368 7.96 20.74 18.96
CA GLN A 368 6.60 20.56 19.56
C GLN A 368 5.54 19.68 18.85
N ALA A 369 4.91 18.68 19.50
CA ALA A 369 5.30 17.78 20.63
C ALA A 369 4.53 16.41 20.58
N GLY A 370 5.19 15.23 20.73
CA GLY A 370 4.50 13.90 20.87
C GLY A 370 5.35 12.62 20.63
N ASN A 371 5.37 11.65 21.57
CA ASN A 371 6.32 10.50 21.65
C ASN A 371 6.00 9.13 20.93
N ILE A 372 7.07 8.47 20.40
CA ILE A 372 7.30 6.98 20.19
C ILE A 372 6.88 6.37 18.81
N SER A 373 7.30 5.13 18.49
CA SER A 373 7.99 4.71 17.23
C SER A 373 7.30 3.66 16.33
N GLU A 374 7.21 3.95 15.02
CA GLU A 374 6.40 3.28 13.98
C GLU A 374 6.97 2.01 13.28
N SER A 375 6.07 1.23 12.64
CA SER A 375 6.31 0.02 11.80
C SER A 375 5.82 0.24 10.34
N GLU A 376 5.98 -0.71 9.42
CA GLU A 376 6.12 -0.39 7.97
C GLU A 376 5.20 -1.06 6.92
N GLU A 377 4.28 -1.94 7.29
CA GLU A 377 3.57 -2.75 6.28
C GLU A 377 2.55 -1.97 5.43
N THR A 378 2.53 -2.24 4.10
CA THR A 378 1.69 -1.66 3.02
C THR A 378 2.12 -2.32 1.68
N THR A 379 1.42 -2.08 0.56
CA THR A 379 1.96 -2.27 -0.81
C THR A 379 1.67 -1.08 -1.74
N HIS A 380 2.46 -0.92 -2.80
CA HIS A 380 2.24 0.10 -3.83
C HIS A 380 2.31 -0.51 -5.25
N PHE A 381 1.86 0.24 -6.25
CA PHE A 381 2.14 -0.04 -7.66
C PHE A 381 1.99 1.22 -8.53
N SER A 382 2.82 1.29 -9.58
CA SER A 382 2.90 2.39 -10.53
C SER A 382 2.73 1.90 -11.96
N ILE A 383 1.98 2.65 -12.79
CA ILE A 383 1.61 2.27 -14.16
C ILE A 383 1.67 3.47 -15.11
N ILE A 384 2.14 3.24 -16.34
CA ILE A 384 1.94 4.15 -17.48
C ILE A 384 1.53 3.39 -18.75
N ASP A 385 0.65 4.00 -19.56
CA ASP A 385 0.25 3.47 -20.87
C ASP A 385 0.76 4.29 -22.07
N LYS A 386 0.55 3.76 -23.28
CA LYS A 386 1.07 4.29 -24.56
C LYS A 386 0.52 5.66 -24.95
N TRP A 387 -0.52 6.12 -24.26
CA TRP A 387 -1.11 7.44 -24.47
C TRP A 387 -0.62 8.46 -23.46
N GLY A 388 0.14 8.04 -22.44
CA GLY A 388 0.60 8.89 -21.36
C GLY A 388 -0.43 9.10 -20.24
N ASN A 389 -1.43 8.20 -20.10
CA ASN A 389 -2.13 8.11 -18.82
C ASN A 389 -1.21 7.39 -17.84
N CYS A 390 -1.12 7.88 -16.60
CA CYS A 390 -0.39 7.22 -15.52
C CYS A 390 -1.22 7.14 -14.24
N VAL A 391 -0.96 6.09 -13.46
CA VAL A 391 -1.66 5.74 -12.23
C VAL A 391 -0.61 5.33 -11.19
N SER A 392 -0.74 5.88 -9.99
CA SER A 392 0.05 5.58 -8.80
C SER A 392 -0.93 5.19 -7.69
N ILE A 393 -0.85 3.96 -7.18
CA ILE A 393 -1.78 3.44 -6.15
C ILE A 393 -1.01 2.86 -4.99
N THR A 394 -1.31 3.33 -3.78
CA THR A 394 -0.89 2.69 -2.53
C THR A 394 -2.12 2.09 -1.87
N THR A 395 -2.01 0.85 -1.39
CA THR A 395 -3.12 0.06 -0.82
C THR A 395 -2.57 -0.80 0.32
N THR A 396 -3.39 -1.05 1.32
CA THR A 396 -2.93 -1.74 2.54
C THR A 396 -4.07 -2.46 3.24
N LEU A 397 -3.69 -3.34 4.18
CA LEU A 397 -4.53 -3.89 5.24
C LEU A 397 -4.26 -3.19 6.60
N ASN A 398 -3.54 -2.06 6.56
CA ASN A 398 -2.77 -1.46 7.64
C ASN A 398 -1.56 -2.33 8.01
N GLY A 399 -1.71 -3.31 8.90
CA GLY A 399 -0.64 -4.22 9.31
C GLY A 399 -0.38 -5.29 8.25
N GLY A 400 0.78 -5.95 8.36
CA GLY A 400 1.04 -7.16 7.59
C GLY A 400 0.04 -8.24 7.97
N PHE A 401 -0.71 -8.74 6.98
CA PHE A 401 -1.90 -9.58 7.15
C PHE A 401 -3.03 -8.94 7.99
N GLY A 402 -3.06 -7.60 8.07
CA GLY A 402 -4.08 -6.82 8.76
C GLY A 402 -4.37 -7.33 10.18
N SER A 403 -5.65 -7.47 10.49
CA SER A 403 -6.15 -8.01 11.77
C SER A 403 -5.90 -9.52 11.97
N ARG A 404 -5.31 -10.19 10.97
CA ARG A 404 -5.14 -11.65 10.86
C ARG A 404 -6.45 -12.45 10.82
N THR A 405 -7.60 -11.77 10.75
CA THR A 405 -8.91 -12.41 10.55
C THR A 405 -9.27 -12.49 9.07
N VAL A 406 -9.65 -13.69 8.62
CA VAL A 406 -10.16 -14.02 7.30
C VAL A 406 -11.67 -14.20 7.39
N VAL A 407 -12.42 -13.62 6.46
CA VAL A 407 -13.88 -13.79 6.40
C VAL A 407 -14.22 -15.20 5.94
N GLY A 408 -14.67 -16.06 6.87
CA GLY A 408 -15.00 -17.46 6.59
C GLY A 408 -16.06 -17.60 5.49
N GLY A 409 -15.76 -18.38 4.44
CA GLY A 409 -16.61 -18.53 3.25
C GLY A 409 -16.47 -17.43 2.19
N ALA A 410 -15.72 -16.36 2.47
CA ALA A 410 -15.42 -15.28 1.51
C ALA A 410 -13.92 -15.14 1.20
N GLY A 411 -13.04 -15.63 2.06
CA GLY A 411 -11.64 -15.96 1.74
C GLY A 411 -10.65 -14.79 1.68
N PHE A 412 -11.03 -13.60 2.11
CA PHE A 412 -10.13 -12.44 2.20
C PHE A 412 -9.85 -12.04 3.66
N ILE A 413 -8.67 -11.47 3.88
CA ILE A 413 -8.22 -10.95 5.17
C ILE A 413 -8.83 -9.56 5.40
N LEU A 414 -9.23 -9.26 6.63
CA LEU A 414 -9.70 -7.95 7.08
C LEU A 414 -8.54 -7.08 7.56
N ASN A 415 -8.59 -5.80 7.22
CA ASN A 415 -7.67 -4.79 7.72
C ASN A 415 -7.70 -4.68 9.26
N ASN A 416 -6.66 -4.08 9.84
CA ASN A 416 -6.65 -3.54 11.20
C ASN A 416 -6.50 -2.00 11.16
N GLU A 417 -7.22 -1.37 10.23
CA GLU A 417 -7.09 0.05 9.92
C GLU A 417 -7.67 0.96 11.01
N MET A 418 -8.53 0.44 11.91
CA MET A 418 -9.03 1.23 13.04
C MET A 418 -7.94 1.73 13.98
N ASP A 419 -6.79 1.05 13.98
CA ASP A 419 -5.59 1.46 14.68
C ASP A 419 -5.00 2.79 14.19
N ASP A 420 -5.20 3.16 12.91
CA ASP A 420 -4.69 4.43 12.38
C ASP A 420 -5.46 5.68 12.90
N PHE A 421 -6.43 5.49 13.82
CA PHE A 421 -7.01 6.56 14.64
C PHE A 421 -6.25 6.80 15.95
N SER A 422 -6.37 8.03 16.47
CA SER A 422 -6.03 8.33 17.87
C SER A 422 -7.01 7.63 18.81
N ILE A 423 -6.57 6.53 19.42
CA ILE A 423 -7.28 5.86 20.53
C ILE A 423 -7.42 6.82 21.73
N LYS A 424 -6.39 7.64 21.97
CA LYS A 424 -6.35 8.68 22.98
C LYS A 424 -5.25 9.70 22.60
N PRO A 425 -5.47 11.02 22.76
CA PRO A 425 -4.45 12.01 22.42
C PRO A 425 -3.12 11.75 23.14
N GLY A 426 -2.03 11.69 22.37
CA GLY A 426 -0.69 11.40 22.90
C GLY A 426 -0.39 9.93 23.17
N VAL A 427 -1.34 9.02 22.92
CA VAL A 427 -1.08 7.58 22.85
C VAL A 427 -0.77 7.21 21.40
N PRO A 428 0.34 6.49 21.13
CA PRO A 428 0.63 5.97 19.80
C PRO A 428 -0.32 4.85 19.41
N ASN A 429 -0.45 4.60 18.11
CA ASN A 429 -1.05 3.37 17.60
C ASN A 429 -0.02 2.22 17.47
N MET A 430 -0.39 1.07 16.87
CA MET A 430 0.51 -0.10 16.72
C MET A 430 1.79 0.20 15.98
N TYR A 431 1.73 1.20 15.11
CA TYR A 431 2.92 1.83 14.59
C TYR A 431 3.50 2.66 15.74
N GLY A 432 2.93 3.83 16.03
CA GLY A 432 3.62 4.89 16.77
C GLY A 432 3.05 6.28 16.44
N ALA A 433 2.11 6.35 15.50
CA ALA A 433 1.47 7.58 15.08
C ALA A 433 0.71 8.18 16.27
N ILE A 434 1.18 9.31 16.80
CA ILE A 434 0.34 10.14 17.65
C ILE A 434 -0.58 10.95 16.74
N GLY A 435 -1.85 10.57 16.76
CA GLY A 435 -2.94 11.47 16.39
C GLY A 435 -3.34 12.33 17.58
N GLY A 436 -3.60 13.62 17.33
CA GLY A 436 -4.41 14.45 18.22
C GLY A 436 -5.91 14.17 18.05
N GLU A 437 -6.75 14.96 18.74
CA GLU A 437 -8.23 14.92 18.60
C GLU A 437 -8.71 15.02 17.14
N ALA A 438 -7.94 15.69 16.27
CA ALA A 438 -8.19 15.76 14.83
C ALA A 438 -8.36 14.37 14.19
N ASN A 439 -7.66 13.37 14.71
CA ASN A 439 -7.69 11.97 14.27
C ASN A 439 -8.35 11.03 15.31
N ALA A 440 -9.17 11.52 16.25
CA ALA A 440 -9.93 10.65 17.15
C ALA A 440 -11.00 9.83 16.40
N ILE A 441 -11.36 8.65 16.92
CA ILE A 441 -12.37 7.74 16.35
C ILE A 441 -13.76 8.41 16.35
N ALA A 442 -14.47 8.32 15.21
CA ALA A 442 -15.88 8.69 15.11
C ALA A 442 -16.58 7.81 14.03
N PRO A 443 -17.88 7.48 14.17
CA PRO A 443 -18.62 6.73 13.16
C PRO A 443 -18.46 7.29 11.75
N ASN A 444 -18.24 6.41 10.75
CA ASN A 444 -18.11 6.73 9.32
C ASN A 444 -16.92 7.63 8.93
N LYS A 445 -16.06 8.02 9.89
CA LYS A 445 -14.82 8.77 9.67
C LYS A 445 -13.76 7.87 9.05
N ARG A 446 -12.82 8.47 8.31
CA ARG A 446 -11.58 7.84 7.84
C ARG A 446 -10.43 8.20 8.77
N MET A 447 -9.62 7.22 9.08
CA MET A 447 -8.36 7.40 9.80
C MET A 447 -7.33 8.11 8.91
N LEU A 448 -6.45 8.88 9.54
CA LEU A 448 -5.24 9.43 8.91
C LEU A 448 -4.44 8.31 8.23
N SER A 449 -3.64 8.63 7.23
CA SER A 449 -2.78 7.66 6.55
C SER A 449 -1.44 8.29 6.18
N SER A 450 -0.40 7.45 6.10
CA SER A 450 0.92 7.86 5.61
C SER A 450 1.15 7.62 4.11
N MET A 451 0.19 6.97 3.43
CA MET A 451 0.25 6.71 2.00
C MET A 451 0.38 8.01 1.17
N ALA A 452 1.36 8.05 0.26
CA ALA A 452 1.67 9.21 -0.58
C ALA A 452 1.90 8.85 -2.07
N PRO A 453 0.98 8.13 -2.74
CA PRO A 453 1.10 7.84 -4.18
C PRO A 453 1.23 9.15 -4.97
N SER A 454 2.25 9.24 -5.83
CA SER A 454 2.70 10.52 -6.38
C SER A 454 3.09 10.44 -7.86
N ILE A 455 2.77 11.51 -8.58
CA ILE A 455 3.17 11.72 -9.97
C ILE A 455 3.97 13.02 -10.05
N VAL A 456 5.19 12.95 -10.58
CA VAL A 456 5.97 14.14 -10.93
C VAL A 456 5.78 14.43 -12.41
N LEU A 457 5.39 15.65 -12.73
CA LEU A 457 5.42 16.18 -14.09
C LEU A 457 6.72 16.96 -14.31
N LYS A 458 7.30 16.86 -15.51
CA LYS A 458 8.30 17.79 -16.04
C LYS A 458 7.70 18.50 -17.25
N ASN A 459 7.69 19.84 -17.23
CA ASN A 459 7.07 20.65 -18.30
C ASN A 459 5.63 20.19 -18.64
N ASN A 460 4.81 19.97 -17.60
CA ASN A 460 3.41 19.53 -17.66
C ASN A 460 3.17 18.09 -18.24
N LYS A 461 4.23 17.32 -18.52
CA LYS A 461 4.13 15.91 -18.96
C LYS A 461 4.59 14.95 -17.85
N PRO A 462 4.00 13.75 -17.71
CA PRO A 462 4.49 12.72 -16.78
C PRO A 462 6.00 12.48 -16.88
N TYR A 463 6.70 12.53 -15.76
CA TYR A 463 8.16 12.34 -15.69
C TYR A 463 8.53 11.23 -14.71
N LEU A 464 7.92 11.22 -13.52
CA LEU A 464 7.97 10.10 -12.58
C LEU A 464 6.55 9.68 -12.19
N VAL A 465 6.33 8.37 -12.06
CA VAL A 465 5.23 7.75 -11.33
C VAL A 465 5.89 6.97 -10.20
N VAL A 466 5.59 7.30 -8.95
CA VAL A 466 6.35 6.79 -7.81
C VAL A 466 5.49 6.67 -6.56
N GLY A 467 5.74 5.61 -5.81
CA GLY A 467 5.26 5.39 -4.47
C GLY A 467 6.01 4.22 -3.87
N THR A 468 5.54 3.78 -2.71
CA THR A 468 6.18 2.75 -1.90
C THR A 468 5.24 2.40 -0.74
N PRO A 469 5.34 1.21 -0.15
CA PRO A 469 4.94 0.94 1.22
C PRO A 469 5.98 1.47 2.22
N GLY A 470 5.78 1.24 3.52
CA GLY A 470 6.68 1.71 4.58
C GLY A 470 6.02 2.42 5.76
N GLY A 471 4.70 2.34 5.97
CA GLY A 471 4.03 3.11 7.03
C GLY A 471 4.37 4.61 6.95
N THR A 472 4.88 5.20 8.03
CA THR A 472 5.38 6.59 8.02
C THR A 472 6.69 6.84 7.28
N THR A 473 7.41 5.83 6.82
CA THR A 473 8.55 6.08 5.92
C THR A 473 8.13 6.28 4.46
N ILE A 474 6.84 6.11 4.13
CA ILE A 474 6.31 6.33 2.78
C ILE A 474 6.60 7.75 2.27
N PRO A 475 6.22 8.85 2.97
CA PRO A 475 6.48 10.20 2.46
C PRO A 475 7.98 10.46 2.29
N THR A 476 8.78 10.09 3.28
CA THR A 476 10.25 10.21 3.29
C THR A 476 10.91 9.46 2.12
N SER A 477 10.45 8.25 1.81
CA SER A 477 10.98 7.43 0.73
C SER A 477 10.60 8.00 -0.64
N VAL A 478 9.36 8.47 -0.81
CA VAL A 478 8.93 9.17 -2.03
C VAL A 478 9.72 10.47 -2.23
N ILE A 479 9.94 11.26 -1.16
CA ILE A 479 10.79 12.45 -1.20
C ILE A 479 12.21 12.09 -1.66
N GLN A 480 12.83 11.08 -1.05
CA GLN A 480 14.17 10.61 -1.44
C GLN A 480 14.21 10.19 -2.91
N SER A 481 13.27 9.38 -3.40
CA SER A 481 13.23 8.98 -4.81
C SER A 481 13.12 10.17 -5.76
N ILE A 482 12.32 11.20 -5.41
CA ILE A 482 12.17 12.44 -6.19
C ILE A 482 13.49 13.23 -6.24
N VAL A 483 14.11 13.52 -5.08
CA VAL A 483 15.36 14.31 -5.05
C VAL A 483 16.57 13.53 -5.58
N ASN A 484 16.60 12.21 -5.41
CA ASN A 484 17.62 11.33 -5.99
C ASN A 484 17.67 11.49 -7.51
N VAL A 485 16.52 11.51 -8.19
CA VAL A 485 16.45 11.67 -9.65
C VAL A 485 16.59 13.13 -10.10
N ILE A 486 16.08 14.11 -9.34
CA ILE A 486 15.98 15.52 -9.78
C ILE A 486 17.16 16.38 -9.34
N ASP A 487 17.60 16.26 -8.09
CA ASP A 487 18.62 17.10 -7.47
C ASP A 487 20.00 16.44 -7.51
N PHE A 488 20.07 15.13 -7.27
CA PHE A 488 21.33 14.37 -7.29
C PHE A 488 21.62 13.67 -8.63
N GLY A 489 20.67 13.70 -9.57
CA GLY A 489 20.86 13.19 -10.94
C GLY A 489 21.07 11.66 -11.05
N LEU A 490 20.68 10.89 -10.03
CA LEU A 490 20.87 9.44 -9.99
C LEU A 490 20.06 8.72 -11.08
N SER A 491 20.51 7.50 -11.42
CA SER A 491 19.72 6.57 -12.22
C SER A 491 18.43 6.19 -11.48
N THR A 492 17.40 5.75 -12.20
CA THR A 492 16.14 5.30 -11.58
C THR A 492 16.38 4.11 -10.64
N GLU A 493 17.34 3.26 -11.00
CA GLU A 493 17.78 2.09 -10.24
C GLU A 493 18.51 2.47 -8.96
N ASP A 494 19.46 3.41 -9.01
CA ASP A 494 20.12 3.94 -7.80
C ASP A 494 19.11 4.67 -6.90
N ALA A 495 18.16 5.41 -7.47
CA ALA A 495 17.17 6.18 -6.72
C ALA A 495 16.18 5.31 -5.92
N VAL A 496 15.94 4.07 -6.36
CA VAL A 496 15.18 3.03 -5.62
C VAL A 496 16.09 2.26 -4.65
N ASN A 497 17.24 1.78 -5.15
CA ASN A 497 18.00 0.72 -4.49
C ASN A 497 19.11 1.22 -3.54
N LYS A 498 19.55 2.49 -3.63
CA LYS A 498 20.57 2.99 -2.68
C LYS A 498 20.01 3.09 -1.25
N PRO A 499 20.88 2.99 -0.22
CA PRO A 499 20.47 3.12 1.17
C PRO A 499 19.71 4.41 1.47
N LYS A 500 18.57 4.30 2.13
CA LYS A 500 17.71 5.42 2.53
C LYS A 500 17.94 5.76 4.01
N PHE A 501 17.46 6.95 4.40
CA PHE A 501 17.37 7.37 5.80
C PHE A 501 15.96 7.87 6.12
N HIS A 502 15.64 8.08 7.40
CA HIS A 502 14.32 8.58 7.81
C HIS A 502 14.29 9.25 9.18
N HIS A 503 13.53 10.33 9.31
CA HIS A 503 13.27 11.01 10.60
C HIS A 503 11.82 11.50 10.73
N GLN A 504 10.95 10.66 11.30
CA GLN A 504 9.57 10.98 11.68
C GLN A 504 9.42 11.89 12.91
N TRP A 505 10.44 12.71 13.21
CA TRP A 505 10.52 13.57 14.39
C TRP A 505 10.63 12.87 15.74
N LEU A 506 9.67 12.01 16.11
CA LEU A 506 9.72 11.21 17.32
C LEU A 506 9.50 9.71 16.98
N PRO A 507 10.34 8.80 17.52
CA PRO A 507 11.47 9.00 18.42
C PRO A 507 12.58 9.87 17.79
N ASP A 508 13.36 10.57 18.62
CA ASP A 508 14.34 11.57 18.16
C ASP A 508 15.63 10.89 17.64
N ILE A 509 15.45 10.08 16.61
CA ILE A 509 16.41 9.12 16.06
C ILE A 509 16.39 9.25 14.55
N LEU A 510 17.58 9.46 13.95
CA LEU A 510 17.76 9.32 12.51
C LEU A 510 17.94 7.83 12.20
N PHE A 511 16.94 7.24 11.54
CA PHE A 511 17.04 5.87 11.05
C PHE A 511 17.81 5.83 9.73
N VAL A 512 18.63 4.80 9.55
CA VAL A 512 19.38 4.54 8.31
C VAL A 512 19.31 3.07 7.93
N GLU A 513 19.29 2.78 6.63
CA GLU A 513 19.42 1.40 6.14
C GLU A 513 20.86 0.87 6.28
N LYS A 514 20.99 -0.46 6.25
CA LYS A 514 22.27 -1.14 6.05
C LYS A 514 23.02 -0.61 4.83
N GLY A 515 24.32 -0.39 4.99
CA GLY A 515 25.19 0.13 3.93
C GLY A 515 25.17 1.65 3.75
N PHE A 516 24.47 2.40 4.61
CA PHE A 516 24.54 3.87 4.62
C PHE A 516 25.98 4.36 4.92
N PRO A 517 26.50 5.42 4.26
CA PRO A 517 27.93 5.77 4.35
C PRO A 517 28.41 6.09 5.78
N GLU A 518 29.45 5.38 6.23
CA GLU A 518 29.97 5.51 7.60
C GLU A 518 30.47 6.94 7.89
N THR A 519 31.24 7.52 6.97
CA THR A 519 31.74 8.91 7.06
C THR A 519 30.64 9.96 7.15
N THR A 520 29.43 9.64 6.67
CA THR A 520 28.24 10.49 6.84
C THR A 520 27.60 10.26 8.20
N LYS A 521 27.47 9.01 8.65
CA LYS A 521 26.98 8.68 10.01
C LYS A 521 27.85 9.32 11.09
N GLU A 522 29.18 9.17 11.01
CA GLU A 522 30.16 9.78 11.94
C GLU A 522 29.98 11.30 12.07
N LYS A 523 29.88 12.01 10.94
CA LYS A 523 29.68 13.46 10.93
C LYS A 523 28.32 13.85 11.49
N LEU A 524 27.25 13.13 11.18
CA LEU A 524 25.92 13.39 11.75
C LEU A 524 25.89 13.14 13.27
N VAL A 525 26.62 12.14 13.78
CA VAL A 525 26.80 11.95 15.23
C VAL A 525 27.56 13.14 15.84
N GLN A 526 28.59 13.67 15.17
CA GLN A 526 29.29 14.90 15.61
C GLN A 526 28.39 16.14 15.60
N MET A 527 27.39 16.22 14.70
CA MET A 527 26.35 17.26 14.73
C MET A 527 25.35 17.07 15.89
N GLY A 528 25.31 15.90 16.53
CA GLY A 528 24.44 15.58 17.67
C GLY A 528 23.23 14.68 17.36
N TYR A 529 23.18 14.03 16.20
CA TYR A 529 22.11 13.05 15.90
C TYR A 529 22.36 11.71 16.59
N THR A 530 21.31 11.15 17.20
CA THR A 530 21.24 9.72 17.52
C THR A 530 20.89 8.96 16.24
N ILE A 531 21.78 8.08 15.78
CA ILE A 531 21.55 7.25 14.59
C ILE A 531 21.24 5.82 14.99
N LYS A 532 20.25 5.20 14.33
CA LYS A 532 19.96 3.76 14.48
C LYS A 532 19.87 3.10 13.11
N GLU A 533 20.69 2.08 12.90
CA GLU A 533 20.56 1.20 11.74
C GLU A 533 19.28 0.35 11.87
N ARG A 534 18.59 0.14 10.75
CA ARG A 534 17.37 -0.69 10.66
C ARG A 534 17.37 -1.58 9.42
N GLY A 535 16.27 -2.31 9.22
CA GLY A 535 16.00 -3.08 8.00
C GLY A 535 15.74 -2.17 6.79
N ALA A 536 15.02 -2.71 5.81
CA ALA A 536 14.55 -1.94 4.66
C ALA A 536 13.82 -0.65 5.10
N ILE A 537 13.89 0.38 4.26
CA ILE A 537 13.03 1.58 4.34
C ILE A 537 12.29 1.66 3.00
N GLY A 538 11.02 1.25 3.04
CA GLY A 538 10.15 1.12 1.88
C GLY A 538 10.54 0.00 0.89
N ARG A 539 9.68 -0.18 -0.12
CA ARG A 539 9.86 -1.05 -1.29
C ARG A 539 9.39 -0.25 -2.52
N THR A 540 10.24 0.61 -3.05
CA THR A 540 9.82 1.67 -3.99
C THR A 540 9.64 1.18 -5.42
N GLU A 541 8.41 1.19 -5.92
CA GLU A 541 8.08 1.01 -7.33
C GLU A 541 8.10 2.35 -8.05
N MET A 542 8.96 2.49 -9.07
CA MET A 542 9.13 3.75 -9.81
C MET A 542 9.16 3.55 -11.33
N ILE A 543 8.44 4.41 -12.04
CA ILE A 543 8.49 4.55 -13.49
C ILE A 543 8.99 5.96 -13.86
N LYS A 544 10.08 6.02 -14.62
CA LYS A 544 10.63 7.25 -15.21
C LYS A 544 10.32 7.32 -16.70
N VAL A 545 9.89 8.49 -17.16
CA VAL A 545 9.38 8.71 -18.51
C VAL A 545 10.11 9.87 -19.17
N ASN A 546 10.74 9.62 -20.31
CA ASN A 546 11.36 10.64 -21.14
C ASN A 546 10.67 10.68 -22.51
N TYR A 547 10.28 11.87 -22.95
CA TYR A 547 9.75 12.07 -24.30
C TYR A 547 10.89 12.39 -25.26
N LEU A 548 10.96 11.69 -26.38
CA LEU A 548 11.94 12.03 -27.43
C LEU A 548 11.59 13.40 -28.03
N PRO A 549 12.60 14.28 -28.30
CA PRO A 549 12.37 15.55 -28.98
C PRO A 549 11.57 15.38 -30.26
N ASN A 550 10.59 16.26 -30.47
CA ASN A 550 9.70 16.27 -31.64
C ASN A 550 8.92 14.97 -31.90
N SER A 551 8.79 14.09 -30.89
CA SER A 551 8.11 12.81 -31.02
C SER A 551 7.06 12.57 -29.93
N LYS A 552 6.06 11.74 -30.25
CA LYS A 552 5.11 11.17 -29.27
C LYS A 552 5.65 9.90 -28.60
N THR A 553 6.80 9.39 -29.05
CA THR A 553 7.43 8.19 -28.49
C THR A 553 8.04 8.47 -27.11
N MET A 554 7.67 7.63 -26.15
CA MET A 554 8.25 7.62 -24.81
C MET A 554 9.44 6.65 -24.76
N LYS A 555 10.41 6.98 -23.92
CA LYS A 555 11.36 6.03 -23.32
C LYS A 555 10.93 5.85 -21.87
N ILE A 556 10.51 4.65 -21.52
CA ILE A 556 10.01 4.30 -20.19
C ILE A 556 11.06 3.40 -19.53
N GLU A 557 11.59 3.83 -18.40
CA GLU A 557 12.39 2.99 -17.49
C GLU A 557 11.51 2.69 -16.28
N ALA A 558 11.32 1.42 -15.95
CA ALA A 558 10.49 0.95 -14.86
C ALA A 558 11.33 0.05 -13.95
N VAL A 559 11.29 0.30 -12.64
CA VAL A 559 12.13 -0.35 -11.63
C VAL A 559 11.28 -0.71 -10.40
N GLY A 560 11.31 -1.98 -10.02
CA GLY A 560 10.82 -2.47 -8.71
C GLY A 560 11.97 -2.62 -7.73
N ASP A 561 11.70 -2.51 -6.43
CA ASP A 561 12.73 -2.50 -5.39
C ASP A 561 13.41 -3.86 -5.24
N HIS A 562 14.73 -3.87 -5.09
CA HIS A 562 15.49 -5.10 -4.89
C HIS A 562 15.27 -5.76 -3.51
N ARG A 563 14.62 -5.06 -2.57
CA ARG A 563 14.40 -5.52 -1.18
C ARG A 563 13.22 -6.47 -1.00
N GLY A 564 12.25 -6.49 -1.93
CA GLY A 564 11.11 -7.40 -1.92
C GLY A 564 11.05 -8.29 -3.17
N ASP A 565 9.88 -8.88 -3.45
CA ASP A 565 9.60 -9.66 -4.68
C ASP A 565 9.12 -8.77 -5.85
N ASP A 566 9.22 -7.44 -5.71
CA ASP A 566 8.82 -6.40 -6.66
C ASP A 566 9.25 -6.67 -8.11
N ASP A 567 8.38 -6.34 -9.07
CA ASP A 567 8.53 -6.74 -10.47
C ASP A 567 8.08 -5.65 -11.44
N ALA A 568 8.85 -5.45 -12.52
CA ALA A 568 8.70 -4.42 -13.53
C ALA A 568 8.52 -5.02 -14.94
N GLU A 569 7.30 -4.89 -15.47
CA GLU A 569 6.82 -5.52 -16.71
C GLU A 569 6.43 -4.46 -17.77
N GLY A 570 6.68 -4.69 -19.07
CA GLY A 570 6.53 -3.66 -20.11
C GLY A 570 6.61 -4.14 -21.58
N TYR A 571 6.33 -3.24 -22.56
CA TYR A 571 6.25 -3.58 -24.01
C TYR A 571 6.32 -2.41 -25.04
#